data_AF-Q47X15-F1
#
_entry.id   AF-Q47X15-F1
#
_cell.length_a   1.000
_cell.length_b   1.000
_cell.length_c   1.000
_cell.angle_alpha   90.00
_cell.angle_beta   90.00
_cell.angle_gamma   90.00
#
_symmetry.space_group_name_H-M   'P 1'
#
loop_
_entity.id
_entity.type
_entity.pdbx_description
1 polymer ?
#
loop_
_entity_poly.entity_id
_entity_poly.type
_entity_poly.pdbx_seq_one_letter_code
_entity_poly.pdbx_strand_id
1 'polypeptide(L)' 'MSKQKKPLAKAGTVKVNKSETELGRGQIKGNFLAALVTSKVYKMQVVKAKKGKGSYQRKAKNVRRESYLMAA' A
#
# COMPACT_ATOMS: atom_id res chain seq x y z
N MET A 1 18.43 20.61 50.40
CA MET A 1 18.88 19.44 49.63
C MET A 1 17.97 19.25 48.43
N SER A 2 18.40 19.74 47.27
CA SER A 2 17.57 19.90 46.06
C SER A 2 17.29 18.56 45.38
N LYS A 3 16.02 18.33 45.02
CA LYS A 3 15.58 17.15 44.26
C LYS A 3 16.10 17.26 42.82
N GLN A 4 17.02 16.38 42.45
CA GLN A 4 17.52 16.27 41.08
C GLN A 4 16.39 15.79 40.16
N LYS A 5 15.95 16.65 39.23
CA LYS A 5 15.08 16.23 38.12
C LYS A 5 15.93 15.44 37.13
N LYS A 6 15.57 14.17 36.91
CA LYS A 6 16.12 13.36 35.81
C LYS A 6 15.66 13.97 34.47
N PRO A 7 16.56 14.23 33.50
CA PRO A 7 16.13 14.68 32.18
C PRO A 7 15.37 13.56 31.47
N LEU A 8 14.17 13.86 30.98
CA LEU A 8 13.37 12.97 30.15
C LEU A 8 14.19 12.62 28.91
N ALA A 9 14.47 11.32 28.71
CA ALA A 9 15.24 10.86 27.57
C ALA A 9 14.62 11.37 26.27
N LYS A 10 15.45 12.06 25.50
CA LYS A 10 15.18 12.60 24.16
C LYS A 10 14.56 11.51 23.29
N ALA A 11 13.47 11.84 22.60
CA ALA A 11 12.69 10.95 21.74
C ALA A 11 13.61 10.11 20.84
N GLY A 12 13.80 8.85 21.24
CA GLY A 12 14.64 7.90 20.56
C GLY A 12 14.09 7.62 19.17
N THR A 13 14.97 7.78 18.19
CA THR A 13 14.87 7.23 16.82
C THR A 13 14.05 5.94 16.78
N VAL A 14 12.85 6.04 16.20
CA VAL A 14 11.96 4.90 15.97
C VAL A 14 12.70 3.94 15.04
N LYS A 15 13.03 2.75 15.55
CA LYS A 15 13.55 1.65 14.74
C LYS A 15 12.44 1.26 13.76
N VAL A 16 12.54 1.72 12.51
CA VAL A 16 11.59 1.38 11.45
C VAL A 16 11.73 -0.12 11.18
N ASN A 17 10.78 -0.92 11.67
CA ASN A 17 10.69 -2.30 11.26
C ASN A 17 10.35 -2.34 9.77
N LYS A 18 11.01 -3.18 8.98
CA LYS A 18 10.84 -3.25 7.51
C LYS A 18 9.38 -3.51 7.05
N SER A 19 8.51 -3.92 7.97
CA SER A 19 7.09 -4.18 7.76
C SER A 19 6.15 -3.02 8.15
N GLU A 20 6.67 -1.88 8.61
CA GLU A 20 5.84 -0.71 8.93
C GLU A 20 5.28 -0.12 7.63
N THR A 21 3.94 -0.07 7.52
CA THR A 21 3.23 0.49 6.37
C THR A 21 2.56 1.79 6.77
N GLU A 22 2.78 2.85 5.99
CA GLU A 22 2.15 4.14 6.27
C GLU A 22 0.65 4.12 5.97
N LEU A 23 -0.17 4.37 7.00
CA LEU A 23 -1.63 4.40 6.89
C LEU A 23 -2.19 5.75 6.40
N GLY A 24 -1.38 6.82 6.41
CA GLY A 24 -1.78 8.17 5.98
C GLY A 24 -2.83 8.85 6.87
N ARG A 25 -2.97 8.44 8.14
CA ARG A 25 -3.94 8.96 9.11
C ARG A 25 -3.33 9.75 10.27
N GLY A 26 -2.01 9.95 10.27
CA GLY A 26 -1.29 10.57 11.38
C GLY A 26 -1.35 9.71 12.65
N GLN A 27 -1.38 10.35 13.83
CA GLN A 27 -1.51 9.65 15.11
C GLN A 27 -2.96 9.24 15.37
N ILE A 28 -3.20 7.93 15.50
CA ILE A 28 -4.51 7.38 15.82
C ILE A 28 -4.73 7.48 17.34
N LYS A 29 -5.72 8.27 17.77
CA LYS A 29 -6.09 8.43 19.20
C LYS A 29 -7.25 7.54 19.66
N GLY A 30 -7.99 6.95 18.72
CA GLY A 30 -9.14 6.09 18.97
C GLY A 30 -8.85 4.63 18.62
N ASN A 31 -9.75 4.01 17.84
CA ASN A 31 -9.59 2.62 17.43
C ASN A 31 -8.65 2.47 16.21
N PHE A 32 -7.60 1.67 16.38
CA PHE A 32 -6.64 1.33 15.33
C PHE A 32 -7.27 0.59 14.15
N LEU A 33 -8.09 -0.44 14.39
CA LEU A 33 -8.66 -1.27 13.33
C LEU A 33 -9.62 -0.47 12.45
N ALA A 34 -10.41 0.41 13.04
CA ALA A 34 -11.32 1.29 12.29
C ALA A 34 -10.55 2.27 11.39
N ALA A 35 -9.44 2.82 11.90
CA ALA A 35 -8.57 3.68 11.10
C ALA A 35 -7.90 2.92 9.95
N LEU A 36 -7.51 1.65 10.18
CA LEU A 36 -6.89 0.78 9.19
C LEU A 36 -7.85 0.38 8.07
N VAL A 37 -9.07 -0.06 8.40
CA VAL A 37 -10.09 -0.46 7.40
C VAL A 37 -10.45 0.70 6.47
N THR A 38 -10.48 1.92 7.01
CA THR A 38 -10.80 3.12 6.23
C THR A 38 -9.57 3.77 5.58
N SER A 39 -8.37 3.23 5.81
CA SER A 39 -7.11 3.75 5.24
C SER A 39 -6.94 3.37 3.77
N LYS A 40 -5.96 3.99 3.10
CA LYS A 40 -5.62 3.68 1.69
C LYS A 40 -5.15 2.24 1.48
N VAL A 41 -4.66 1.60 2.53
CA VAL A 41 -4.14 0.21 2.47
C VAL A 41 -5.28 -0.77 2.17
N TYR A 42 -6.45 -0.57 2.78
CA TYR A 42 -7.60 -1.46 2.67
C TYR A 42 -8.68 -0.92 1.72
N LYS A 43 -8.27 -0.49 0.52
CA LYS A 43 -9.21 -0.06 -0.52
C LYS A 43 -9.70 -1.24 -1.37
N MET A 44 -10.94 -1.17 -1.83
CA MET A 44 -11.49 -2.10 -2.80
C MET A 44 -10.66 -2.07 -4.10
N GLN A 45 -10.20 -3.23 -4.55
CA GLN A 45 -9.45 -3.38 -5.78
C GLN A 45 -10.39 -3.82 -6.90
N VAL A 46 -10.56 -2.98 -7.91
CA VAL A 46 -11.39 -3.30 -9.08
C VAL A 46 -10.50 -3.86 -10.19
N VAL A 47 -10.77 -5.10 -10.59
CA VAL A 47 -10.03 -5.78 -11.66
C VAL A 47 -10.69 -5.49 -13.01
N LYS A 48 -9.87 -5.28 -14.04
CA LYS A 48 -10.37 -5.10 -15.41
C LYS A 48 -10.98 -6.40 -15.94
N ALA A 49 -12.23 -6.33 -16.40
CA ALA A 49 -12.93 -7.46 -17.00
C ALA A 49 -12.25 -7.93 -18.30
N LYS A 50 -12.30 -9.24 -18.57
CA LYS A 50 -11.75 -9.82 -19.81
C LYS A 50 -12.68 -9.68 -21.02
N LYS A 51 -13.99 -9.56 -20.80
CA LYS A 51 -15.03 -9.40 -21.83
C LYS A 51 -16.15 -8.48 -21.31
N GLY A 52 -16.88 -7.82 -22.20
CA GLY A 52 -18.00 -6.93 -21.84
C GLY A 52 -17.58 -5.50 -21.51
N LYS A 53 -18.31 -4.84 -20.58
CA LYS A 53 -18.07 -3.43 -20.22
C LYS A 53 -16.68 -3.25 -19.60
N GLY A 54 -15.96 -2.22 -20.04
CA GLY A 54 -14.62 -1.90 -19.54
C GLY A 54 -13.52 -2.91 -19.94
N SER A 55 -13.80 -3.86 -20.83
CA SER A 55 -12.82 -4.88 -21.24
C SER A 55 -11.91 -4.47 -22.40
N TYR A 56 -12.32 -3.48 -23.21
CA TYR A 56 -11.56 -3.05 -24.39
C TYR A 56 -10.14 -2.57 -24.01
N GLN A 57 -9.15 -3.04 -24.76
CA GLN A 57 -7.74 -2.67 -24.64
C GLN A 57 -7.25 -2.22 -26.01
N ARG A 58 -6.76 -0.97 -26.14
CA ARG A 58 -6.23 -0.45 -27.42
C ARG A 58 -5.02 -1.25 -27.93
N LYS A 59 -4.21 -1.79 -27.01
CA LYS A 59 -3.08 -2.66 -27.31
C LYS A 59 -3.19 -3.89 -26.44
N ALA A 60 -3.37 -5.06 -27.04
CA ALA A 60 -3.33 -6.33 -26.32
C ALA A 60 -1.87 -6.70 -26.00
N LYS A 61 -1.67 -7.59 -25.03
CA LYS A 61 -0.33 -7.96 -24.53
C LYS A 61 0.61 -8.51 -25.62
N ASN A 62 0.08 -9.17 -26.66
CA ASN A 62 0.86 -9.90 -27.66
C ASN A 62 0.56 -9.49 -29.13
N VAL A 63 0.25 -8.23 -29.42
CA VAL A 63 -0.17 -7.78 -30.78
C VAL A 63 0.84 -8.03 -31.90
N ARG A 64 2.12 -8.30 -31.60
CA ARG A 64 3.19 -8.56 -32.60
C ARG A 64 3.93 -9.89 -32.43
N ARG A 65 3.35 -10.87 -31.71
CA ARG A 65 3.90 -12.23 -31.74
C ARG A 65 3.29 -12.93 -32.94
N GLU A 66 3.97 -12.78 -34.07
CA GLU A 66 3.62 -13.44 -35.33
C GLU A 66 3.54 -14.96 -35.09
N SER A 67 2.36 -15.54 -35.33
CA SER A 67 2.10 -16.98 -35.27
C SER A 67 2.86 -17.78 -36.33
N TYR A 68 3.56 -17.09 -37.24
CA TYR A 68 4.18 -17.67 -38.43
C TYR A 68 5.55 -18.34 -38.20
N LEU A 69 6.16 -18.21 -37.02
CA LEU A 69 7.43 -18.89 -36.69
C LEU A 69 7.26 -20.34 -36.18
N MET A 70 6.03 -20.86 -36.11
CA MET A 70 5.72 -22.23 -35.64
C MET A 70 5.34 -23.20 -36.78
N ALA A 71 5.39 -22.75 -38.04
CA ALA A 71 5.13 -23.56 -39.22
C ALA A 71 6.37 -23.57 -40.13
N ALA A 72 7.40 -24.32 -39.72
CA ALA A 72 8.55 -24.68 -40.53
C ALA A 72 8.94 -26.13 -40.22
#